data_AF-A0A4C1WB76-F1
#
_entry.id   AF-A0A4C1WB76-F1
#
_cell.length_a   1.000
_cell.length_b   1.000
_cell.length_c   1.000
_cell.angle_alpha   90.00
_cell.angle_beta   90.00
_cell.angle_gamma   90.00
#
_symmetry.space_group_name_H-M   'P 1'
#
loop_
_entity.id
_entity.type
_entity.pdbx_description
1 polymer ?
#
loop_
_entity_poly.entity_id
_entity_poly.type
_entity_poly.pdbx_seq_one_letter_code
_entity_poly.pdbx_strand_id
1 'polypeptide(L)'
;MTAKDGLPLSVFVTSEDLRELFKAKGFLLPRSSTTIRMMVMNYGMTLRMKVVNELSQLKETGHRFSLTFDEWTSSSNRRANIEYRFSQHEFDALVNLENILKPVKLAVEVLCRQDATLITAEATLKFMIKKLEDNNSALASELALCLRRRILQ
;
A
#
# COMPACT_ATOMS: atom_id res chain seq x y z
N MET A 1 -11.46 -14.30 25.51
CA MET A 1 -12.64 -14.97 24.90
C MET A 1 -12.69 -14.72 23.41
N THR A 2 -13.30 -13.64 22.92
CA THR A 2 -13.44 -13.44 21.45
C THR A 2 -12.10 -13.17 20.76
N ALA A 3 -11.36 -12.15 21.19
CA ALA A 3 -10.06 -11.82 20.58
C ALA A 3 -8.95 -12.81 20.95
N LYS A 4 -8.91 -13.22 22.22
CA LYS A 4 -7.86 -14.11 22.75
C LYS A 4 -8.01 -15.57 22.29
N ASP A 5 -9.25 -16.08 22.27
CA ASP A 5 -9.54 -17.51 22.11
C ASP A 5 -10.27 -17.80 20.79
N GLY A 6 -10.45 -16.79 19.92
CA GLY A 6 -11.05 -16.93 18.59
C GLY A 6 -12.56 -17.22 18.57
N LEU A 7 -13.24 -17.06 19.70
CA LEU A 7 -14.67 -17.36 19.79
C LEU A 7 -15.52 -16.32 19.04
N PRO A 8 -16.45 -16.73 18.14
CA PRO A 8 -17.30 -15.78 17.45
C PRO A 8 -18.30 -15.12 18.42
N LEU A 9 -18.68 -13.86 18.13
CA LEU A 9 -19.61 -13.11 18.97
C LEU A 9 -21.00 -13.76 19.09
N SER A 10 -21.39 -14.60 18.13
CA SER A 10 -22.63 -15.37 18.19
C SER A 10 -22.69 -16.32 19.38
N VAL A 11 -21.54 -16.76 19.91
CA VAL A 11 -21.47 -17.68 21.06
C VAL A 11 -22.13 -17.08 22.30
N PHE A 12 -22.09 -15.75 22.47
CA PHE A 12 -22.77 -15.06 23.58
C PHE A 12 -24.31 -15.07 23.46
N VAL A 13 -24.84 -15.44 22.29
CA VAL A 13 -26.27 -15.63 22.06
C VAL A 13 -26.64 -17.11 22.19
N THR A 14 -25.82 -18.01 21.65
CA THR A 14 -26.17 -19.43 21.51
C THR A 14 -25.79 -20.28 22.72
N SER A 15 -24.81 -19.87 23.53
CA SER A 15 -24.38 -20.62 24.72
C SER A 15 -25.15 -20.14 25.95
N GLU A 16 -25.99 -20.99 26.51
CA GLU A 16 -26.73 -20.65 27.73
C GLU A 16 -25.82 -20.62 28.96
N ASP A 17 -24.83 -21.51 29.06
CA ASP A 17 -23.83 -21.52 30.14
C ASP A 17 -23.12 -20.16 30.27
N LEU A 18 -22.68 -19.59 29.14
CA LEU A 18 -22.07 -18.25 29.16
C LEU A 18 -23.07 -17.19 29.59
N ARG A 19 -24.32 -17.28 29.13
CA ARG A 19 -25.35 -16.30 29.51
C ARG A 19 -25.67 -16.35 30.99
N GLU A 20 -25.75 -17.54 31.58
CA GLU A 20 -25.90 -17.73 33.01
C GLU A 20 -24.68 -17.22 33.78
N LEU A 21 -23.46 -17.47 33.30
CA LEU A 21 -22.24 -16.95 33.89
C LEU A 21 -22.22 -15.41 33.93
N PHE A 22 -22.52 -14.76 32.80
CA PHE A 22 -22.58 -13.30 32.74
C PHE A 22 -23.71 -12.74 33.61
N LYS A 23 -24.88 -13.40 33.64
CA LYS A 23 -26.00 -13.04 34.51
C LYS A 23 -25.63 -13.16 35.98
N ALA A 24 -24.93 -14.22 36.38
CA ALA A 24 -24.41 -14.40 37.74
C ALA A 24 -23.40 -13.32 38.14
N LYS A 25 -22.72 -12.72 37.16
CA LYS A 25 -21.85 -11.54 37.34
C LYS A 25 -22.58 -10.20 37.22
N GLY A 26 -23.91 -10.19 37.09
CA GLY A 26 -24.74 -8.99 37.01
C GLY A 26 -24.87 -8.39 35.62
N PHE A 27 -24.37 -9.06 34.58
CA PHE A 27 -24.43 -8.59 33.20
C PHE A 27 -25.57 -9.25 32.43
N LEU A 28 -26.47 -8.44 31.88
CA LEU A 28 -27.54 -8.91 31.01
C LEU A 28 -27.10 -8.85 29.55
N LEU A 29 -26.86 -10.01 28.95
CA LEU A 29 -26.47 -10.12 27.54
C LEU A 29 -27.69 -9.98 26.61
N PRO A 30 -27.60 -9.15 25.55
CA PRO A 30 -28.61 -9.09 24.50
C PRO A 30 -28.82 -10.45 23.82
N ARG A 31 -30.05 -10.70 23.35
CA ARG A 31 -30.38 -11.92 22.60
C ARG A 31 -30.14 -11.81 21.09
N SER A 32 -29.68 -10.65 20.62
CA SER A 32 -29.40 -10.39 19.21
C SER A 32 -27.89 -10.27 18.98
N SER A 33 -27.37 -11.11 18.09
CA SER A 33 -25.96 -11.07 17.66
C SER A 33 -25.61 -9.71 17.06
N THR A 34 -26.54 -9.08 16.34
CA THR A 34 -26.38 -7.74 15.77
C THR A 34 -26.22 -6.68 16.87
N THR A 35 -27.02 -6.76 17.94
CA THR A 35 -26.91 -5.83 19.07
C THR A 35 -25.57 -5.98 19.79
N ILE A 36 -25.12 -7.22 20.03
CA ILE A 36 -23.81 -7.48 20.63
C ILE A 36 -22.69 -6.89 19.76
N ARG A 37 -22.74 -7.13 18.44
CA ARG A 37 -21.77 -6.57 17.49
C ARG A 37 -21.76 -5.04 17.54
N MET A 38 -22.93 -4.40 17.56
CA MET A 38 -23.05 -2.95 17.62
C MET A 38 -22.46 -2.39 18.92
N MET A 39 -22.74 -3.01 20.07
CA MET A 39 -22.17 -2.62 21.36
C MET A 39 -20.64 -2.67 21.34
N VAL A 40 -20.07 -3.77 20.82
CA VAL A 40 -18.62 -3.94 20.69
C VAL A 40 -18.02 -2.87 19.76
N MET A 41 -18.65 -2.61 18.61
CA MET A 41 -18.18 -1.61 17.65
C MET A 41 -18.26 -0.18 18.21
N ASN A 42 -19.35 0.18 18.88
CA ASN A 42 -19.52 1.50 19.48
C ASN A 42 -18.49 1.77 20.60
N TYR A 43 -18.24 0.76 21.43
CA TYR A 43 -17.18 0.84 22.42
C TYR A 43 -15.80 0.99 21.77
N GLY A 44 -15.51 0.21 20.73
CA GLY A 44 -14.29 0.32 19.94
C GLY A 44 -14.11 1.71 19.31
N MET A 45 -15.17 2.30 18.76
CA MET A 45 -15.15 3.67 18.24
C MET A 45 -14.83 4.70 19.32
N THR A 46 -15.41 4.54 20.51
CA THR A 46 -15.14 5.43 21.64
C THR A 46 -13.65 5.38 22.06
N LEU A 47 -13.06 4.18 22.10
CA LEU A 47 -11.63 4.02 22.36
C LEU A 47 -10.78 4.62 21.27
N ARG A 48 -11.13 4.39 20.00
CA ARG A 48 -10.43 4.96 18.85
C ARG A 48 -10.41 6.48 18.93
N MET A 49 -11.52 7.12 19.26
CA MET A 49 -11.60 8.58 19.43
C MET A 49 -10.66 9.08 20.54
N LYS A 50 -10.56 8.35 21.66
CA LYS A 50 -9.61 8.70 22.73
C LYS A 50 -8.16 8.66 22.25
N VAL A 51 -7.79 7.57 21.55
CA VAL A 51 -6.43 7.41 21.00
C VAL A 51 -6.13 8.49 19.95
N VAL A 52 -7.10 8.83 19.09
CA VAL A 52 -6.94 9.91 18.10
C VAL A 52 -6.66 11.25 18.79
N ASN A 53 -7.40 11.57 19.86
CA ASN A 53 -7.19 12.80 20.61
C ASN A 53 -5.79 12.82 21.26
N GLU A 54 -5.36 11.71 21.86
CA GLU A 54 -4.03 11.57 22.47
C GLU A 54 -2.90 11.73 21.43
N LEU A 55 -3.01 11.06 20.28
CA LEU A 55 -2.05 11.19 19.19
C LEU A 55 -2.00 12.62 18.64
N SER A 56 -3.13 13.33 18.63
CA SER A 56 -3.18 14.73 18.20
C SER A 56 -2.39 15.64 19.14
N GLN A 57 -2.52 15.45 20.46
CA GLN A 57 -1.73 16.18 21.46
C GLN A 57 -0.23 15.86 21.37
N LEU A 58 0.13 14.59 21.17
CA LEU A 58 1.51 14.16 20.97
C LEU A 58 2.13 14.78 19.70
N LYS A 59 1.32 14.93 18.65
CA LYS A 59 1.74 15.61 17.41
C LYS A 59 2.00 17.10 17.66
N GLU A 60 1.11 17.79 18.37
CA GLU A 60 1.25 19.22 18.69
C GLU A 60 2.49 19.50 19.55
N THR A 61 2.86 18.57 20.43
CA THR A 61 4.06 18.65 21.27
C THR A 61 5.36 18.23 20.56
N GLY A 62 5.30 17.96 19.25
CA GLY A 62 6.48 17.67 18.42
C GLY A 62 7.02 16.26 18.52
N HIS A 63 6.24 15.30 19.06
CA HIS A 63 6.66 13.90 19.10
C HIS A 63 6.75 13.31 17.69
N ARG A 64 7.75 12.46 17.47
CA ARG A 64 7.93 11.72 16.23
C ARG A 64 7.22 10.38 16.31
N PHE A 65 6.50 10.02 15.25
CA PHE A 65 5.83 8.75 15.12
C PHE A 65 6.61 7.83 14.19
N SER A 66 6.60 6.54 14.50
CA SER A 66 7.08 5.48 13.62
C SER A 66 5.95 4.46 13.44
N LEU A 67 5.83 3.93 12.22
CA LEU A 67 4.88 2.89 11.89
C LEU A 67 5.67 1.69 11.34
N THR A 68 5.37 0.51 11.86
CA THR A 68 5.93 -0.76 11.39
C THR A 68 4.81 -1.59 10.79
N PHE A 69 5.04 -2.16 9.60
CA PHE A 69 4.10 -3.05 8.94
C PHE A 69 4.55 -4.49 9.14
N ASP A 70 3.64 -5.34 9.57
CA ASP A 70 3.83 -6.79 9.59
C ASP A 70 3.11 -7.36 8.35
N GLU A 71 3.87 -7.70 7.32
CA GLU A 71 3.33 -8.24 6.08
C GLU A 71 3.13 -9.76 6.23
N TRP A 72 1.88 -10.18 6.43
CA TRP A 72 1.50 -11.59 6.46
C TRP A 72 0.78 -12.01 5.17
N THR A 73 1.27 -13.07 4.52
CA THR A 73 0.59 -13.68 3.36
C THR A 73 -0.13 -14.96 3.77
N SER A 74 -1.47 -14.97 3.70
CA SER A 74 -2.28 -16.20 3.81
C SER A 74 -2.92 -16.51 2.47
N SER A 75 -2.76 -17.73 1.98
CA SER A 75 -3.36 -18.23 0.74
C SER A 75 -4.88 -18.46 0.84
N SER A 76 -5.42 -18.50 2.07
CA SER A 76 -6.82 -18.90 2.32
C SER A 76 -7.76 -17.74 2.67
N ASN A 77 -7.25 -16.53 2.89
CA ASN A 77 -8.06 -15.34 3.13
C ASN A 77 -7.53 -14.21 2.25
N ARG A 78 -8.42 -13.53 1.52
CA ARG A 78 -8.08 -12.28 0.83
C ARG A 78 -7.31 -11.41 1.81
N ARG A 79 -6.14 -10.96 1.36
CA ARG A 79 -5.21 -10.10 2.09
C ARG A 79 -6.00 -9.15 2.99
N ALA A 80 -5.58 -8.96 4.24
CA ALA A 80 -5.92 -7.75 4.98
C ALA A 80 -5.20 -6.56 4.31
N ASN A 81 -5.53 -6.35 3.03
CA ASN A 81 -5.17 -5.21 2.25
C ASN A 81 -5.99 -4.08 2.86
N ILE A 82 -5.36 -3.19 3.60
CA ILE A 82 -5.56 -1.80 3.24
C ILE A 82 -5.14 -1.76 1.78
N GLU A 83 -6.09 -1.91 0.88
CA GLU A 83 -5.84 -1.90 -0.55
C GLU A 83 -5.35 -0.49 -0.81
N TYR A 84 -4.04 -0.30 -0.83
CA TYR A 84 -3.44 0.93 -1.34
C TYR A 84 -3.73 0.91 -2.83
N ARG A 85 -4.95 1.29 -3.18
CA ARG A 85 -5.34 1.55 -4.55
C ARG A 85 -4.64 2.84 -4.89
N PHE A 86 -3.64 2.75 -5.75
CA PHE A 86 -3.14 3.93 -6.44
C PHE A 86 -4.36 4.70 -6.97
N SER A 87 -4.40 6.00 -6.69
CA SER A 87 -5.30 6.88 -7.41
C SER A 87 -5.05 6.75 -8.90
N GLN A 88 -6.06 7.05 -9.72
CA GLN A 88 -5.90 7.02 -11.18
C GLN A 88 -4.68 7.83 -11.62
N HIS A 89 -4.46 8.99 -11.00
CA HIS A 89 -3.30 9.85 -11.27
C HIS A 89 -1.96 9.16 -10.96
N GLU A 90 -1.83 8.46 -9.82
CA GLU A 90 -0.61 7.71 -9.51
C GLU A 90 -0.38 6.57 -10.48
N PHE A 91 -1.45 5.87 -10.89
CA PHE A 91 -1.36 4.81 -11.89
C PHE A 91 -0.94 5.36 -13.25
N ASP A 92 -1.53 6.47 -13.69
CA ASP A 92 -1.17 7.15 -14.93
C ASP A 92 0.28 7.63 -14.89
N ALA A 93 0.77 8.12 -13.74
CA ALA A 93 2.17 8.49 -13.55
C ALA A 93 3.12 7.28 -13.70
N LEU A 94 2.74 6.11 -13.16
CA LEU A 94 3.52 4.87 -13.33
C LEU A 94 3.56 4.41 -14.78
N VAL A 95 2.42 4.45 -15.48
CA VAL A 95 2.34 4.11 -16.91
C VAL A 95 3.18 5.09 -17.74
N ASN A 96 3.14 6.38 -17.43
CA ASN A 96 3.97 7.38 -18.08
C ASN A 96 5.46 7.10 -17.83
N LEU A 97 5.85 6.76 -16.61
CA LEU A 97 7.25 6.43 -16.28
C LEU A 97 7.71 5.15 -17.00
N GLU A 98 6.88 4.12 -17.08
CA GLU A 98 7.15 2.91 -17.86
C GLU A 98 7.40 3.24 -19.34
N ASN A 99 6.55 4.08 -19.94
CA ASN A 99 6.68 4.50 -21.32
C ASN A 99 7.97 5.28 -21.59
N ILE A 100 8.42 6.11 -20.64
CA ILE A 100 9.68 6.87 -20.73
C ILE A 100 10.88 5.92 -20.64
N LEU A 101 10.83 4.89 -19.79
CA LEU A 101 11.95 3.97 -19.58
C LEU A 101 12.07 2.88 -20.66
N LYS A 102 10.99 2.61 -21.41
CA LYS A 102 10.98 1.61 -22.49
C LYS A 102 12.10 1.79 -23.55
N PRO A 103 12.36 2.99 -24.11
CA PRO A 103 13.51 3.17 -25.02
C PRO A 103 14.86 2.95 -24.34
N VAL A 104 14.98 3.26 -23.05
CA VAL A 104 16.22 3.03 -22.28
C VAL A 104 16.47 1.54 -22.09
N LYS A 105 15.43 0.77 -21.75
CA LYS A 105 15.51 -0.69 -21.63
C LYS A 105 15.99 -1.32 -22.94
N LEU A 106 15.37 -0.97 -24.07
CA LEU A 106 15.76 -1.50 -25.38
C LEU A 106 17.21 -1.16 -25.73
N ALA A 107 17.66 0.05 -25.40
CA ALA A 107 19.04 0.45 -25.63
C ALA A 107 20.02 -0.39 -24.80
N VAL A 108 19.74 -0.61 -23.52
CA VAL A 108 20.56 -1.46 -22.64
C VAL A 108 20.60 -2.90 -23.17
N GLU A 109 19.45 -3.45 -23.57
CA GLU A 109 19.38 -4.81 -24.13
C GLU A 109 20.24 -4.95 -25.39
N VAL A 110 20.23 -3.97 -26.29
CA VAL A 110 21.08 -3.99 -27.50
C VAL A 110 22.57 -3.83 -27.15
N LEU A 111 22.91 -2.92 -26.25
CA LEU A 111 24.29 -2.65 -25.85
C LEU A 111 24.92 -3.81 -25.07
N CYS A 112 24.11 -4.60 -24.35
CA CYS A 112 24.57 -5.76 -23.59
C CYS A 112 24.71 -7.05 -24.44
N ARG A 113 24.43 -7.00 -25.75
CA ARG A 113 24.65 -8.16 -26.63
C ARG A 113 26.13 -8.38 -26.89
N GLN A 114 26.52 -9.64 -27.05
CA GLN A 114 27.91 -10.03 -27.34
C GLN A 114 28.43 -9.49 -28.67
N ASP A 115 27.55 -9.24 -29.64
CA ASP A 115 27.88 -8.70 -30.97
C ASP A 115 27.77 -7.17 -31.06
N ALA A 116 27.60 -6.48 -29.93
CA ALA A 116 27.56 -5.02 -29.91
C ALA A 116 28.93 -4.43 -30.27
N THR A 117 28.94 -3.61 -31.31
CA THR A 117 30.08 -2.84 -31.81
C THR A 117 29.93 -1.36 -31.46
N LEU A 118 31.00 -0.58 -31.57
CA LEU A 118 30.93 0.88 -31.37
C LEU A 118 29.91 1.56 -32.32
N ILE A 119 29.76 1.03 -33.55
CA ILE A 119 28.80 1.55 -34.53
C ILE A 119 27.35 1.27 -34.09
N THR A 120 27.08 0.05 -33.61
CA THR A 120 25.74 -0.29 -33.07
C THR A 120 25.46 0.48 -31.79
N ALA A 121 26.46 0.71 -30.94
CA ALA A 121 26.33 1.53 -29.75
C ALA A 121 25.94 2.98 -30.08
N GLU A 122 26.65 3.62 -31.01
CA GLU A 122 26.35 5.00 -31.44
C GLU A 122 24.93 5.11 -32.01
N ALA A 123 24.54 4.20 -32.90
CA ALA A 123 23.20 4.18 -33.49
C ALA A 123 22.11 3.94 -32.42
N THR A 124 22.37 3.04 -31.46
CA THR A 124 21.44 2.72 -30.37
C THR A 124 21.23 3.90 -29.43
N LEU A 125 22.31 4.59 -29.05
CA LEU A 125 22.22 5.78 -28.18
C LEU A 125 21.48 6.93 -28.88
N LYS A 126 21.76 7.18 -30.17
CA LYS A 126 21.02 8.17 -30.98
C LYS A 126 19.53 7.82 -31.07
N PHE A 127 19.21 6.55 -31.29
CA PHE A 127 17.82 6.08 -31.33
C PHE A 127 17.10 6.26 -30.00
N MET A 128 17.74 5.88 -28.88
CA MET A 128 17.20 6.04 -27.53
C MET A 128 16.85 7.50 -27.22
N ILE A 129 17.80 8.41 -27.48
CA ILE A 129 17.61 9.85 -27.27
C ILE A 129 16.45 10.36 -28.10
N LYS A 130 16.42 10.03 -29.39
CA LYS A 130 15.32 10.47 -30.28
C LYS A 130 13.96 9.99 -29.77
N LYS A 131 13.87 8.75 -29.31
CA LYS A 131 12.62 8.20 -28.74
C LYS A 131 12.19 8.87 -27.45
N LEU A 132 13.13 9.33 -26.63
CA LEU A 132 12.82 10.12 -25.42
C LEU A 132 12.31 11.52 -25.79
N GLU A 133 12.89 12.15 -26.80
CA GLU A 133 12.46 13.48 -27.28
C GLU A 133 11.08 13.44 -27.94
N ASP A 134 10.79 12.38 -28.71
CA ASP A 134 9.49 12.17 -29.35
C ASP A 134 8.37 11.83 -28.34
N ASN A 135 8.69 11.56 -27.06
CA ASN A 135 7.73 11.12 -26.04
C ASN A 135 6.80 12.26 -25.52
N ASN A 136 7.02 13.52 -25.93
CA ASN A 136 6.24 14.71 -25.53
C ASN A 136 6.09 14.93 -24.00
N SER A 137 6.87 14.22 -23.18
CA SER A 137 6.89 14.36 -21.72
C SER A 137 8.06 15.25 -21.30
N ALA A 138 7.79 16.17 -20.36
CA ALA A 138 8.83 17.03 -19.78
C ALA A 138 9.95 16.21 -19.12
N LEU A 139 9.58 15.14 -18.41
CA LEU A 139 10.52 14.23 -17.76
C LEU A 139 11.37 13.45 -18.79
N ALA A 140 10.77 13.05 -19.92
CA ALA A 140 11.51 12.38 -20.99
C ALA A 140 12.52 13.31 -21.65
N SER A 141 12.15 14.58 -21.85
CA SER A 141 13.03 15.62 -22.38
C SER A 141 14.20 15.92 -21.43
N GLU A 142 13.93 16.01 -20.12
CA GLU A 142 14.96 16.19 -19.11
C GLU A 142 15.93 15.00 -19.08
N LEU A 143 15.42 13.77 -19.10
CA LEU A 143 16.23 12.56 -19.18
C LEU A 143 17.10 12.54 -20.45
N ALA A 144 16.53 12.88 -21.61
CA ALA A 144 17.26 12.95 -22.87
C ALA A 144 18.40 13.98 -22.81
N LEU A 145 18.16 15.16 -22.22
CA LEU A 145 19.18 16.19 -22.02
C LEU A 145 20.32 15.70 -21.11
N CYS A 146 19.99 15.04 -19.99
CA CYS A 146 20.98 14.47 -19.08
C CYS A 146 21.83 13.40 -19.76
N LEU A 147 21.21 12.52 -20.56
CA LEU A 147 21.93 11.48 -21.29
C LEU A 147 22.84 12.05 -22.38
N ARG A 148 22.36 13.04 -23.14
CA ARG A 148 23.18 13.76 -24.14
C ARG A 148 24.42 14.38 -23.52
N ARG A 149 24.27 15.06 -22.37
CA ARG A 149 25.39 15.67 -21.67
C ARG A 149 26.43 14.63 -21.25
N ARG A 150 26.00 13.46 -20.80
CA ARG A 150 26.92 12.37 -20.40
C ARG A 150 27.62 11.71 -21.59
N ILE A 151 26.97 11.60 -22.74
CA ILE A 151 27.57 10.97 -23.93
C ILE A 151 28.61 11.89 -24.59
N LEU A 152 28.48 13.21 -24.42
CA LEU A 152 29.42 14.20 -24.95
C LEU A 152 30.59 14.52 -24.00
N GLN A 153 30.58 13.99 -22.78
CA GLN A 153 31.70 14.06 -21.83
C GLN A 153 32.70 12.94 -22.10
#